data_AF-A0A7W6Y5D7-F1
#
_entry.id   AF-A0A7W6Y5D7-F1
#
_cell.length_a   1.000
_cell.length_b   1.000
_cell.length_c   1.000
_cell.angle_alpha   90.00
_cell.angle_beta   90.00
_cell.angle_gamma   90.00
#
_symmetry.space_group_name_H-M   'P 1'
#
loop_
_entity.id
_entity.type
_entity.pdbx_description
1 polymer ?
#
loop_
_entity_poly.entity_id
_entity_poly.type
_entity_poly.pdbx_seq_one_letter_code
_entity_poly.pdbx_strand_id
1 'polypeptide(L)'
;MREIYRLTTVFGSAPTDPAAVAFGYDAAEQMMRTQFGNVAMSQYPASMRITEPEDVFLALTSYPPGESAGEPQLSGFRRAIADAFRQGSGALDVSKETGLFLSRKTA
;
A
#
# COMPACT_ATOMS: atom_id res chain seq x y z
N MET A 1 -2.51 -0.44 -4.20
CA MET A 1 -1.38 0.40 -3.80
C MET A 1 -0.09 -0.02 -4.49
N ARG A 2 -0.12 -1.08 -5.32
CA ARG A 2 1.07 -1.67 -5.94
C ARG A 2 1.83 -0.65 -6.79
N GLU A 3 1.11 0.26 -7.44
CA GLU A 3 1.63 1.28 -8.34
C GLU A 3 2.63 2.20 -7.63
N ILE A 4 2.29 2.70 -6.43
CA ILE A 4 3.20 3.57 -5.68
C ILE A 4 4.32 2.78 -5.00
N TYR A 5 4.08 1.54 -4.57
CA TYR A 5 5.14 0.68 -4.02
C TYR A 5 6.16 0.22 -5.08
N ARG A 6 5.86 0.28 -6.38
CA ARG A 6 6.92 0.10 -7.40
C ARG A 6 8.00 1.18 -7.32
N LEU A 7 7.64 2.39 -6.88
CA LEU A 7 8.59 3.49 -6.75
C LEU A 7 9.61 3.24 -5.62
N THR A 8 9.29 2.39 -4.64
CA THR A 8 10.20 2.08 -3.53
C THR A 8 11.33 1.12 -3.92
N THR A 9 11.33 0.60 -5.15
CA THR A 9 12.44 -0.22 -5.68
C THR A 9 13.77 0.53 -5.71
N VAL A 10 13.73 1.87 -5.73
CA VAL A 10 14.93 2.73 -5.57
C VAL A 10 15.64 2.49 -4.23
N PHE A 11 14.93 1.96 -3.24
CA PHE A 11 15.48 1.58 -1.94
C PHE A 11 16.06 0.15 -1.93
N GLY A 12 16.00 -0.59 -3.04
CA GLY A 12 16.36 -2.01 -3.12
C GLY A 12 15.31 -2.95 -2.52
N SER A 13 14.12 -2.43 -2.22
CA SER A 13 13.00 -3.18 -1.65
C SER A 13 12.17 -3.92 -2.71
N ALA A 14 11.39 -4.91 -2.28
CA ALA A 14 10.36 -5.50 -3.11
C ALA A 14 9.26 -4.46 -3.42
N PRO A 15 8.64 -4.49 -4.63
CA PRO A 15 7.64 -3.51 -5.06
C PRO A 15 6.25 -3.77 -4.46
N THR A 16 6.18 -4.07 -3.18
CA THR A 16 4.96 -4.50 -2.47
C THR A 16 4.93 -3.92 -1.07
N ASP A 17 3.72 -3.62 -0.60
CA ASP A 17 3.48 -3.25 0.80
C ASP A 17 3.89 -4.41 1.74
N PRO A 18 4.85 -4.22 2.66
CA PRO A 18 5.23 -5.23 3.65
C PRO A 18 4.06 -5.74 4.49
N ALA A 19 3.11 -4.87 4.85
CA ALA A 19 1.95 -5.25 5.63
C ALA A 19 1.02 -6.16 4.83
N ALA A 20 0.85 -5.90 3.53
CA ALA A 20 0.03 -6.73 2.66
C ALA A 20 0.62 -8.14 2.44
N VAL A 21 1.96 -8.28 2.51
CA VAL A 21 2.62 -9.60 2.47
C VAL A 21 2.37 -10.38 3.75
N ALA A 22 2.44 -9.72 4.91
CA ALA A 22 2.22 -10.36 6.21
C ALA A 22 0.73 -10.66 6.50
N PHE A 23 -0.17 -9.79 6.06
CA PHE A 23 -1.61 -9.82 6.35
C PHE A 23 -2.45 -9.81 5.07
N GLY A 24 -2.17 -10.73 4.16
CA GLY A 24 -3.03 -10.98 3.00
C GLY A 24 -4.43 -11.43 3.41
N TYR A 25 -5.42 -11.28 2.51
CA TYR A 25 -6.82 -11.55 2.83
C TYR A 25 -7.09 -12.98 3.29
N ASP A 26 -6.46 -13.98 2.68
CA ASP A 26 -6.67 -15.38 3.05
C ASP A 26 -6.18 -15.67 4.48
N ALA A 27 -4.99 -15.17 4.82
CA ALA A 27 -4.42 -15.30 6.16
C ALA A 27 -5.29 -14.56 7.19
N ALA A 28 -5.72 -13.33 6.87
CA ALA A 28 -6.62 -12.57 7.72
C ALA A 28 -7.97 -13.28 7.90
N GLU A 29 -8.56 -13.85 6.85
CA GLU A 29 -9.81 -14.60 6.94
C GLU A 29 -9.67 -15.81 7.85
N GLN A 30 -8.60 -16.60 7.65
CA GLN A 30 -8.33 -17.78 8.47
C GLN A 30 -8.17 -17.41 9.95
N MET A 31 -7.39 -16.36 10.25
CA MET A 31 -7.20 -15.86 11.61
C MET A 31 -8.53 -15.41 12.24
N MET A 32 -9.31 -14.61 11.51
CA MET A 32 -10.60 -14.10 12.00
C MET A 32 -11.61 -15.23 12.20
N ARG A 33 -11.68 -16.22 11.29
CA ARG A 33 -12.53 -17.40 11.45
C ARG A 33 -12.13 -18.25 12.65
N THR A 34 -10.83 -18.38 12.91
CA THR A 34 -10.35 -19.10 14.10
C THR A 34 -10.81 -18.42 15.39
N GLN A 35 -10.80 -17.09 15.41
CA GLN A 35 -11.15 -16.31 16.61
C GLN A 35 -12.67 -16.13 16.81
N PHE A 36 -13.43 -15.96 15.73
CA PHE A 36 -14.84 -15.55 15.80
C PHE A 36 -15.81 -16.58 15.20
N GLY A 37 -15.32 -17.61 14.50
CA GLY A 37 -16.13 -18.65 13.85
C GLY A 37 -16.86 -18.16 12.60
N ASN A 38 -17.86 -17.30 12.76
CA ASN A 38 -18.82 -16.91 11.73
C ASN A 38 -18.42 -15.64 10.94
N VAL A 39 -17.19 -15.63 10.43
CA VAL A 39 -16.70 -14.49 9.64
C VAL A 39 -17.12 -14.62 8.17
N ALA A 40 -17.57 -13.51 7.58
CA ALA A 40 -17.72 -13.33 6.14
C ALA A 40 -16.72 -12.27 5.66
N MET A 41 -15.98 -12.58 4.59
CA MET A 41 -15.07 -11.65 3.93
C MET A 41 -15.74 -11.07 2.68
N SER A 42 -15.56 -9.77 2.44
CA SER A 42 -15.91 -9.12 1.18
C SER A 42 -14.79 -8.20 0.72
N GLN A 43 -14.44 -8.27 -0.56
CA GLN A 43 -13.43 -7.41 -1.17
C GLN A 43 -14.08 -6.25 -1.90
N TYR A 44 -13.57 -5.04 -1.65
CA TYR A 44 -14.02 -3.82 -2.31
C TYR A 44 -12.87 -3.21 -3.11
N PRO A 45 -12.89 -3.34 -4.45
CA PRO A 45 -11.95 -2.63 -5.30
C PRO A 45 -12.32 -1.14 -5.36
N ALA A 46 -11.30 -0.29 -5.34
CA ALA A 46 -11.38 1.15 -5.45
C ALA A 46 -10.20 1.67 -6.27
N SER A 47 -10.25 2.94 -6.64
CA SER A 47 -9.12 3.66 -7.21
C SER A 47 -8.92 4.96 -6.46
N MET A 48 -7.69 5.44 -6.45
CA MET A 48 -7.30 6.70 -5.87
C MET A 48 -6.43 7.45 -6.87
N ARG A 49 -6.75 8.72 -7.09
CA ARG A 49 -5.93 9.62 -7.88
C ARG A 49 -5.13 10.51 -6.93
N ILE A 50 -3.81 10.40 -6.97
CA ILE A 50 -2.91 11.21 -6.15
C ILE A 50 -2.43 12.37 -7.03
N THR A 51 -2.70 13.60 -6.58
CA THR A 51 -2.38 14.83 -7.33
C THR A 51 -1.18 15.58 -6.77
N GLU A 52 -0.74 15.24 -5.55
CA GLU A 52 0.40 15.89 -4.89
C GLU A 52 1.57 14.90 -4.76
N PRO A 53 2.74 15.17 -5.37
CA PRO A 53 3.93 14.33 -5.24
C PRO A 53 4.41 14.13 -3.81
N GLU A 54 4.25 15.16 -2.96
CA GLU A 54 4.73 15.11 -1.57
C GLU A 54 3.93 14.11 -0.74
N ASP A 55 2.65 13.90 -1.03
CA ASP A 55 1.84 12.89 -0.32
C ASP A 55 2.39 11.47 -0.54
N VAL A 56 2.88 11.18 -1.74
CA VAL A 56 3.54 9.89 -2.05
C VAL A 56 4.86 9.78 -1.30
N PHE A 57 5.63 10.86 -1.27
CA PHE A 57 6.90 10.89 -0.56
C PHE A 57 6.68 10.60 0.93
N LEU A 58 5.85 11.40 1.60
CA LEU A 58 5.56 11.28 3.02
C LEU A 58 5.02 9.90 3.38
N ALA A 59 4.04 9.40 2.63
CA ALA A 59 3.42 8.09 2.92
C ALA A 59 4.41 6.93 2.81
N LEU A 60 5.33 6.97 1.85
CA LEU A 60 6.28 5.88 1.61
C LEU A 60 7.60 6.04 2.37
N THR A 61 7.84 7.17 3.03
CA THR A 61 8.95 7.38 3.97
C THR A 61 8.52 7.31 5.44
N SER A 62 7.22 7.26 5.75
CA SER A 62 6.72 7.12 7.13
C SER A 62 6.66 5.68 7.64
N TYR A 63 6.98 4.70 6.79
CA TYR A 63 6.89 3.26 7.06
C TYR A 63 7.92 2.52 6.17
N PRO A 64 8.33 1.27 6.48
CA PRO A 64 9.20 0.51 5.59
C PRO A 64 8.66 0.46 4.16
N PRO A 65 9.55 0.57 3.16
CA PRO A 65 11.01 0.56 3.28
C PRO A 65 11.65 1.96 3.37
N GLY A 66 10.90 3.05 3.23
CA GLY A 66 11.48 4.40 3.15
C GLY A 66 11.86 5.01 4.49
N GLU A 67 11.37 4.49 5.62
CA GLU A 67 11.67 5.03 6.96
C GLU A 67 13.16 5.01 7.34
N SER A 68 13.93 4.08 6.76
CA SER A 68 15.36 3.90 7.03
C SER A 68 16.25 4.38 5.89
N ALA A 69 15.68 5.03 4.86
CA ALA A 69 16.40 5.48 3.69
C ALA A 69 17.29 6.70 3.99
N GLY A 70 18.54 6.65 3.54
CA GLY A 70 19.47 7.78 3.63
C GLY A 70 19.25 8.85 2.56
N GLU A 71 19.89 10.01 2.72
CA GLU A 71 19.76 11.16 1.81
C GLU A 71 19.91 10.85 0.30
N PRO A 72 20.89 10.03 -0.14
CA PRO A 72 21.01 9.68 -1.55
C PRO A 72 19.80 8.90 -2.08
N GLN A 73 19.25 8.00 -1.25
CA GLN A 73 18.08 7.20 -1.57
C GLN A 73 16.82 8.06 -1.61
N LEU A 74 16.64 8.97 -0.64
CA LEU A 74 15.52 9.91 -0.61
C LEU A 74 15.54 10.85 -1.82
N SER A 75 16.71 11.32 -2.22
CA SER A 75 16.89 12.13 -3.44
C SER A 75 16.51 11.34 -4.70
N GLY A 76 16.95 10.07 -4.80
CA GLY A 76 16.54 9.17 -5.88
C GLY A 76 15.04 8.91 -5.91
N PHE A 77 14.43 8.77 -4.74
CA PHE A 77 12.99 8.56 -4.59
C PHE A 77 12.17 9.76 -5.03
N ARG A 78 12.56 10.98 -4.62
CA ARG A 78 11.93 12.22 -5.10
C ARG A 78 11.97 12.33 -6.63
N ARG A 79 13.08 11.93 -7.26
CA ARG A 79 13.20 11.88 -8.72
C ARG A 79 12.25 10.86 -9.34
N ALA A 80 12.18 9.65 -8.79
CA ALA A 80 11.28 8.61 -9.27
C ALA A 80 9.80 9.04 -9.19
N ILE A 81 9.40 9.71 -8.10
CA ILE A 81 8.05 10.30 -7.97
C ILE A 81 7.83 11.36 -9.05
N ALA A 82 8.74 12.31 -9.21
CA ALA A 82 8.59 13.39 -10.19
C ALA A 82 8.45 12.83 -11.63
N ASP A 83 9.23 11.81 -11.98
CA ASP A 83 9.15 11.17 -13.29
C ASP A 83 7.83 10.40 -13.48
N ALA A 84 7.34 9.73 -12.44
CA ALA A 84 6.04 9.05 -12.48
C ALA A 84 4.88 10.04 -12.67
N PHE A 85 4.88 11.17 -11.96
CA PHE A 85 3.87 12.22 -12.13
C PHE A 85 3.92 12.85 -13.52
N ARG A 86 5.13 13.07 -14.06
CA ARG A 86 5.30 13.59 -15.43
C ARG A 86 4.70 12.65 -16.47
N GLN A 87 4.91 11.34 -16.32
CA GLN A 87 4.32 10.31 -17.19
C GLN A 87 2.80 10.23 -17.03
N GLY A 88 2.29 10.42 -15.80
CA GLY A 88 0.87 10.41 -15.46
C GLY A 88 0.12 11.72 -15.69
N SER A 89 0.69 12.67 -16.45
CA SER A 89 0.07 13.99 -16.70
C SER A 89 -0.26 14.76 -15.42
N GLY A 90 0.65 14.72 -14.44
CA GLY A 90 0.53 15.44 -13.17
C GLY A 90 -0.19 14.68 -12.05
N ALA A 91 -0.51 13.40 -12.23
CA ALA A 91 -1.11 12.59 -11.17
C ALA A 91 -0.72 11.11 -11.29
N LEU A 92 -0.96 10.35 -10.22
CA LEU A 92 -0.86 8.89 -10.21
C LEU A 92 -2.22 8.27 -9.91
N ASP A 93 -2.69 7.42 -10.82
CA ASP A 93 -3.86 6.57 -10.58
C ASP A 93 -3.41 5.25 -9.96
N VAL A 94 -3.97 4.93 -8.80
CA VAL A 94 -3.55 3.82 -7.96
C VAL A 94 -4.75 2.94 -7.67
N SER A 95 -4.63 1.64 -7.96
CA SER A 95 -5.63 0.68 -7.52
C SER A 95 -5.60 0.57 -6.00
N LYS A 96 -6.75 0.46 -5.34
CA LYS A 96 -6.82 0.17 -3.90
C LYS A 96 -7.80 -0.98 -3.70
N GLU A 97 -7.43 -1.92 -2.86
CA GLU A 97 -8.29 -3.03 -2.49
C GLU A 97 -8.48 -2.97 -0.98
N THR A 98 -9.72 -3.12 -0.52
CA THR A 98 -10.05 -3.16 0.91
C THR A 98 -10.84 -4.43 1.22
N GLY A 99 -10.36 -5.20 2.19
CA GLY A 99 -11.05 -6.37 2.71
C GLY A 99 -11.89 -5.97 3.92
N LEU A 100 -13.17 -6.33 3.90
CA LEU A 100 -14.09 -6.18 5.01
C LEU A 100 -14.37 -7.56 5.61
N PHE A 101 -14.13 -7.72 6.90
CA PHE A 101 -14.39 -8.95 7.65
C PHE A 101 -15.52 -8.68 8.65
N LEU A 102 -16.63 -9.40 8.51
CA LEU A 102 -17.83 -9.23 9.34
C LEU A 102 -18.11 -10.51 10.12
N SER A 103 -18.24 -10.39 11.44
CA SER A 103 -18.78 -11.43 12.31
C SER A 103 -19.93 -10.84 13.13
N ARG A 104 -20.88 -11.69 13.51
CA ARG A 104 -21.97 -11.33 14.42
C ARG A 104 -21.80 -12.11 15.71
N LYS A 105 -21.73 -11.40 16.84
CA LYS A 105 -21.78 -12.02 18.16
C LYS A 105 -23.11 -12.78 18.30
N THR A 106 -23.04 -14.06 18.62
CA THR A 106 -24.23 -14.86 18.94
C THR A 106 -24.76 -14.46 20.31
N ALA A 107 -26.09 -14.38 20.42
CA ALA A 107 -26.80 -14.02 21.65
C ALA A 107 -26.55 -15.03 22.78
#